data_AF-A0A3M2E248-F1
#
_entry.id   AF-A0A3M2E248-F1
#
_cell.length_a   1.000
_cell.length_b   1.000
_cell.length_c   1.000
_cell.angle_alpha   90.00
_cell.angle_beta   90.00
_cell.angle_gamma   90.00
#
_symmetry.space_group_name_H-M   'P 1'
#
loop_
_entity.id
_entity.type
_entity.pdbx_description
1 polymer ?
#
loop_
_entity_poly.entity_id
_entity_poly.type
_entity_poly.pdbx_seq_one_letter_code
_entity_poly.pdbx_strand_id
1 'polypeptide(L)'
;MNEACIDSLCQAAFGRIWTIIVVDGDMPSNNDSGEAWDAFGGAPDPFVEIQLNGSVLATTSEKQDTFSPAWNESVDANIPAGSSLVFRAWDSDVSSNDLMFTCTIDPLLAAYLDARAIDCPGGGGGRLRIHFSP
;
A
#
# COMPACT_ATOMS: atom_id res chain seq x y z
N MET A 1 -12.53 -7.40 18.83
CA MET A 1 -11.72 -8.64 18.95
C MET A 1 -10.28 -8.26 18.61
N ASN A 2 -9.29 -8.68 19.40
CA ASN A 2 -7.86 -8.36 19.20
C ASN A 2 -7.07 -9.54 18.61
N GLU A 3 -7.77 -10.41 17.90
CA GLU A 3 -7.25 -11.66 17.39
C GLU A 3 -7.36 -11.69 15.88
N ALA A 4 -6.51 -12.48 15.26
CA ALA A 4 -6.58 -12.86 13.85
C ALA A 4 -6.49 -14.40 13.77
N CYS A 5 -7.45 -15.01 13.09
CA CYS A 5 -7.61 -16.46 13.04
C CYS A 5 -6.89 -17.06 11.83
N ILE A 6 -6.22 -18.20 12.03
CA ILE A 6 -5.51 -18.99 11.01
C ILE A 6 -6.03 -20.42 11.14
N ASP A 7 -6.65 -20.96 10.08
CA ASP A 7 -7.13 -22.35 10.05
C ASP A 7 -7.83 -22.79 11.35
N SER A 8 -8.81 -22.00 11.79
CA SER A 8 -9.61 -22.14 13.04
C SER A 8 -8.91 -21.81 14.37
N LEU A 9 -7.62 -21.46 14.37
CA LEU A 9 -6.90 -21.00 15.56
C LEU A 9 -6.82 -19.47 15.60
N CYS A 10 -7.51 -18.85 16.54
CA CYS A 10 -7.42 -17.42 16.80
C CYS A 10 -6.26 -17.12 17.75
N GLN A 11 -5.38 -16.22 17.33
CA GLN A 11 -4.23 -15.75 18.12
C GLN A 11 -4.23 -14.24 18.15
N ALA A 12 -3.46 -13.64 19.06
CA ALA A 12 -3.26 -12.19 19.10
C ALA A 12 -2.88 -11.66 17.71
N ALA A 13 -3.62 -10.67 17.21
CA ALA A 13 -3.37 -10.07 15.91
C ALA A 13 -2.06 -9.26 15.92
N PHE A 14 -1.71 -8.68 17.06
CA PHE A 14 -0.60 -7.75 17.22
C PHE A 14 0.56 -8.35 18.02
N GLY A 15 1.72 -7.68 17.96
CA GLY A 15 2.95 -8.09 18.64
C GLY A 15 3.67 -9.26 17.95
N ARG A 16 3.27 -9.58 16.72
CA ARG A 16 3.86 -10.65 15.90
C ARG A 16 4.24 -10.15 14.52
N ILE A 17 5.02 -10.95 13.81
CA ILE A 17 5.42 -10.68 12.43
C ILE A 17 4.23 -10.94 11.51
N TRP A 18 4.09 -10.07 10.52
CA TRP A 18 3.20 -10.22 9.39
C TRP A 18 3.98 -9.93 8.11
N THR A 19 3.73 -10.72 7.09
CA THR A 19 4.10 -10.37 5.72
C THR A 19 3.03 -9.43 5.15
N ILE A 20 3.42 -8.19 4.90
CA ILE A 20 2.59 -7.16 4.27
C ILE A 20 2.87 -7.21 2.78
N ILE A 21 1.84 -7.47 1.97
CA ILE A 21 1.97 -7.67 0.52
C ILE A 21 1.22 -6.54 -0.19
N VAL A 22 1.92 -5.75 -0.99
CA VAL A 22 1.30 -4.83 -1.94
C VAL A 22 0.98 -5.64 -3.20
N VAL A 23 -0.31 -5.94 -3.40
CA VAL A 23 -0.75 -6.84 -4.48
C VAL A 23 -0.82 -6.07 -5.80
N ASP A 24 -1.73 -5.10 -5.87
CA ASP A 24 -1.96 -4.26 -7.04
C ASP A 24 -2.59 -2.91 -6.65
N GLY A 25 -2.83 -2.06 -7.64
CA GLY A 25 -3.54 -0.81 -7.44
C GLY A 25 -4.20 -0.30 -8.70
N ASP A 26 -5.06 0.70 -8.53
CA ASP A 26 -5.52 1.57 -9.60
C ASP A 26 -4.99 2.98 -9.34
N MET A 27 -4.39 3.58 -10.37
CA MET A 27 -3.82 4.92 -10.32
C MET A 27 -4.85 5.94 -10.83
N PRO A 28 -4.88 7.17 -10.27
CA PRO A 28 -5.65 8.25 -10.85
C PRO A 28 -5.28 8.48 -12.32
N SER A 29 -6.22 8.89 -13.16
CA SER A 29 -5.94 9.11 -14.59
C SER A 29 -5.04 10.32 -14.86
N ASN A 30 -4.96 11.25 -13.91
CA ASN A 30 -4.27 12.53 -14.02
C ASN A 30 -3.67 12.91 -12.66
N ASN A 31 -2.64 13.75 -12.69
CA ASN A 31 -2.09 14.35 -11.47
C ASN A 31 -3.06 15.39 -10.87
N ASP A 32 -2.71 15.94 -9.69
CA ASP A 32 -3.55 16.90 -8.97
C ASP A 32 -3.82 18.20 -9.76
N SER A 33 -3.00 18.53 -10.76
CA SER A 33 -3.18 19.67 -11.66
C SER A 33 -4.12 19.36 -12.85
N GLY A 34 -4.53 18.09 -13.01
CA GLY A 34 -5.30 17.62 -14.16
C GLY A 34 -4.46 17.33 -15.40
N GLU A 35 -3.13 17.27 -15.26
CA GLU A 35 -2.20 16.94 -16.35
C GLU A 35 -1.98 15.43 -16.41
N ALA A 36 -1.36 14.95 -17.49
CA ALA A 36 -0.89 13.57 -17.53
C ALA A 36 0.24 13.38 -16.52
N TRP A 37 0.43 12.13 -16.09
CA TRP A 37 1.55 11.74 -15.22
C TRP A 37 2.87 11.93 -15.96
N ASP A 38 2.96 11.38 -17.17
CA ASP A 38 4.16 11.47 -17.99
C ASP A 38 4.07 12.47 -19.15
N ALA A 39 5.25 12.89 -19.61
CA ALA A 39 5.41 13.74 -20.79
C ALA A 39 4.70 13.15 -22.02
N PHE A 40 4.22 14.03 -22.90
CA PHE A 40 3.47 13.67 -24.11
C PHE A 40 2.17 12.88 -23.85
N GLY A 41 1.66 12.88 -22.62
CA GLY A 41 0.43 12.16 -22.26
C GLY A 41 0.68 10.69 -21.93
N GLY A 42 1.89 10.34 -21.47
CA GLY A 42 2.26 8.99 -21.06
C GLY A 42 1.47 8.50 -19.84
N ALA A 43 1.43 7.18 -19.69
CA ALA A 43 0.90 6.54 -18.49
C ALA A 43 2.01 6.48 -17.43
N PRO A 44 1.68 6.54 -16.13
CA PRO A 44 2.67 6.61 -15.07
C PRO A 44 3.53 5.34 -14.96
N ASP A 45 4.64 5.46 -14.23
CA ASP A 45 5.55 4.40 -13.82
C ASP A 45 5.43 4.10 -12.31
N PRO A 46 4.28 3.59 -11.80
CA PRO A 46 3.99 3.60 -10.39
C PRO A 46 4.84 2.64 -9.53
N PHE A 47 5.18 3.11 -8.32
CA PHE A 47 5.75 2.32 -7.23
C PHE A 47 5.14 2.72 -5.88
N VAL A 48 5.30 1.86 -4.85
CA VAL A 48 4.71 2.07 -3.52
C VAL A 48 5.77 2.07 -2.43
N GLU A 49 5.80 3.13 -1.62
CA GLU A 49 6.53 3.19 -0.34
C GLU A 49 5.62 2.73 0.80
N ILE A 50 6.11 1.80 1.63
CA ILE A 50 5.41 1.24 2.78
C ILE A 50 6.04 1.79 4.07
N GLN A 51 5.24 2.40 4.94
CA GLN A 51 5.67 2.87 6.25
C GLN A 51 4.88 2.24 7.38
N LEU A 52 5.57 1.92 8.46
CA LEU A 52 4.99 1.49 9.74
C LEU A 52 5.40 2.48 10.82
N ASN A 53 4.42 3.10 11.48
CA ASN A 53 4.64 4.09 12.54
C ASN A 53 5.60 5.23 12.11
N GLY A 54 5.49 5.67 10.85
CA GLY A 54 6.31 6.72 10.25
C GLY A 54 7.72 6.29 9.81
N SER A 55 8.11 5.02 10.02
CA SER A 55 9.38 4.48 9.50
C SER A 55 9.15 3.71 8.20
N VAL A 56 9.95 4.01 7.17
CA VAL A 56 9.92 3.28 5.89
C VAL A 56 10.41 1.85 6.12
N LEU A 57 9.60 0.88 5.69
CA LEU A 57 9.91 -0.54 5.73
C LEU A 57 10.51 -1.02 4.41
N ALA A 58 9.88 -0.65 3.30
CA ALA A 58 10.26 -1.06 1.96
C ALA A 58 9.64 -0.14 0.91
N THR A 59 10.19 -0.21 -0.30
CA THR A 59 9.65 0.40 -1.52
C THR A 59 9.60 -0.68 -2.59
N THR A 60 8.49 -0.80 -3.32
CA THR A 60 8.35 -1.78 -4.40
C THR A 60 9.18 -1.40 -5.62
N SER A 61 9.31 -2.33 -6.57
CA SER A 61 9.73 -1.97 -7.93
C SER A 61 8.72 -1.06 -8.62
N GLU A 62 9.19 -0.32 -9.61
CA GLU A 62 8.35 0.43 -10.56
C GLU A 62 7.66 -0.52 -11.54
N LYS A 63 6.46 -0.15 -11.99
CA LYS A 63 5.77 -0.81 -13.09
C LYS A 63 5.57 0.20 -14.21
N GLN A 64 6.10 -0.08 -15.38
CA GLN A 64 6.16 0.91 -16.45
C GLN A 64 4.82 1.12 -17.15
N ASP A 65 4.53 2.37 -17.54
CA ASP A 65 3.45 2.79 -18.41
C ASP A 65 2.07 2.18 -18.05
N THR A 66 1.65 2.25 -16.78
CA THR A 66 0.41 1.58 -16.34
C THR A 66 -0.39 2.32 -15.28
N PHE A 67 -1.71 2.37 -15.49
CA PHE A 67 -2.68 2.83 -14.50
C PHE A 67 -3.18 1.72 -13.57
N SER A 68 -2.87 0.45 -13.86
CA SER A 68 -3.30 -0.69 -13.06
C SER A 68 -2.11 -1.63 -12.77
N PRO A 69 -1.11 -1.17 -12.00
CA PRO A 69 0.07 -1.95 -11.67
C PRO A 69 -0.25 -3.15 -10.77
N ALA A 70 0.46 -4.26 -11.00
CA ALA A 70 0.49 -5.41 -10.12
C ALA A 70 1.93 -5.66 -9.64
N TRP A 71 2.19 -5.45 -8.35
CA TRP A 71 3.52 -5.63 -7.76
C TRP A 71 3.72 -7.02 -7.22
N ASN A 72 2.79 -7.51 -6.40
CA ASN A 72 2.94 -8.76 -5.63
C ASN A 72 4.25 -8.80 -4.84
N GLU A 73 4.63 -7.66 -4.27
CA GLU A 73 5.86 -7.48 -3.49
C GLU A 73 5.53 -7.34 -2.02
N SER A 74 6.44 -7.78 -1.15
CA SER A 74 6.14 -7.90 0.27
C SER A 74 7.29 -7.53 1.18
N VAL A 75 6.94 -7.15 2.40
CA VAL A 75 7.88 -6.91 3.50
C VAL A 75 7.36 -7.54 4.78
N ASP A 76 8.26 -8.14 5.55
CA ASP A 76 7.94 -8.69 6.87
C ASP A 76 8.16 -7.63 7.95
N ALA A 77 7.17 -7.45 8.82
CA ALA A 77 7.26 -6.52 9.93
C ALA A 77 6.55 -7.04 11.18
N ASN A 78 7.14 -6.81 12.36
CA ASN A 78 6.38 -6.94 13.61
C ASN A 78 5.40 -5.78 13.72
N ILE A 79 4.12 -6.07 13.96
CA ILE A 79 3.06 -5.06 14.03
C ILE A 79 2.56 -4.94 15.49
N PRO A 80 3.01 -3.91 16.24
CA PRO A 80 2.45 -3.57 17.54
C PRO A 80 0.96 -3.18 17.49
N ALA A 81 0.27 -3.28 18.62
CA ALA A 81 -1.10 -2.78 18.74
C ALA A 81 -1.09 -1.24 18.68
N GLY A 82 -2.08 -0.66 17.98
CA GLY A 82 -2.15 0.79 17.78
C GLY A 82 -1.17 1.32 16.73
N SER A 83 -0.57 0.44 15.94
CA SER A 83 0.27 0.83 14.81
C SER A 83 -0.51 1.59 13.72
N SER A 84 0.21 2.42 12.98
CA SER A 84 -0.24 3.11 11.78
C SER A 84 0.52 2.57 10.56
N LEU A 85 -0.21 2.18 9.52
CA LEU A 85 0.38 1.83 8.22
C LEU A 85 0.08 2.93 7.21
N VAL A 86 1.10 3.39 6.51
CA VAL A 86 0.97 4.39 5.46
C VAL A 86 1.57 3.83 4.18
N PHE A 87 0.81 3.88 3.09
CA PHE A 87 1.25 3.51 1.77
C PHE A 87 1.22 4.76 0.90
N ARG A 88 2.33 5.09 0.24
CA ARG A 88 2.40 6.19 -0.73
C ARG A 88 2.65 5.62 -2.11
N ALA A 89 1.70 5.83 -3.01
CA ALA A 89 1.88 5.54 -4.43
C ALA A 89 2.51 6.76 -5.10
N TRP A 90 3.57 6.53 -5.85
CA TRP A 90 4.34 7.54 -6.54
C TRP A 90 4.46 7.17 -8.01
N ASP A 91 4.51 8.17 -8.86
CA ASP A 91 4.94 8.07 -10.23
C ASP A 91 6.46 8.26 -10.30
N SER A 92 7.17 7.41 -11.03
CA SER A 92 8.62 7.51 -11.14
C SER A 92 9.02 8.35 -12.34
N ASP A 93 9.86 9.35 -12.10
CA ASP A 93 10.23 10.34 -13.11
C ASP A 93 11.74 10.53 -13.15
N VAL A 94 12.26 10.93 -14.32
CA VAL A 94 13.69 11.18 -14.49
C VAL A 94 14.18 12.32 -13.58
N SER A 95 13.35 13.34 -13.35
CA SER A 95 13.74 14.52 -12.58
C SER A 95 13.23 14.52 -11.14
N SER A 96 11.97 14.17 -10.91
CA SER A 96 11.34 14.21 -9.59
C SER A 96 10.07 13.39 -9.62
N ASN A 97 9.99 12.39 -8.76
CA ASN A 97 8.83 11.54 -8.63
C ASN A 97 7.62 12.33 -8.10
N ASP A 98 6.46 12.10 -8.71
CA ASP A 98 5.23 12.76 -8.32
C ASP A 98 4.39 11.88 -7.38
N LEU A 99 3.92 12.46 -6.28
CA LEU A 99 3.04 11.73 -5.36
C LEU A 99 1.67 11.57 -6.00
N MET A 100 1.22 10.33 -6.18
CA MET A 100 -0.09 10.06 -6.76
C MET A 100 -1.18 10.10 -5.69
N PHE A 101 -0.97 9.37 -4.61
CA PHE A 101 -1.84 9.40 -3.45
C PHE A 101 -1.19 8.75 -2.24
N THR A 102 -1.73 9.06 -1.06
CA THR A 102 -1.44 8.35 0.18
C THR A 102 -2.67 7.58 0.63
N CYS A 103 -2.49 6.32 1.03
CA CYS A 103 -3.46 5.59 1.82
C CYS A 103 -2.93 5.39 3.25
N THR A 104 -3.73 5.77 4.24
CA THR A 104 -3.36 5.67 5.67
C THR A 104 -4.35 4.79 6.40
N ILE A 105 -3.82 3.84 7.16
CA ILE A 105 -4.57 2.94 8.04
C ILE A 105 -4.14 3.23 9.47
N ASP A 106 -4.90 4.09 10.15
CA ASP A 106 -4.59 4.55 11.49
C ASP A 106 -5.87 4.72 12.35
N PRO A 107 -6.03 3.96 13.45
CA PRO A 107 -5.16 2.85 13.85
C PRO A 107 -5.40 1.62 12.95
N LEU A 108 -4.36 0.82 12.73
CA LEU A 108 -4.50 -0.53 12.19
C LEU A 108 -5.23 -1.41 13.21
N LEU A 109 -6.48 -1.77 12.90
CA LEU A 109 -7.33 -2.63 13.71
C LEU A 109 -7.06 -4.11 13.45
N ALA A 110 -7.27 -4.95 14.48
CA ALA A 110 -7.12 -6.41 14.36
C ALA A 110 -8.06 -7.02 13.30
N ALA A 111 -9.22 -6.40 13.07
CA ALA A 111 -10.17 -6.82 12.04
C ALA A 111 -9.56 -6.82 10.63
N TYR A 112 -8.64 -5.90 10.34
CA TYR A 112 -7.96 -5.86 9.06
C TYR A 112 -6.95 -7.00 8.89
N LEU A 113 -6.21 -7.30 9.96
CA LEU A 113 -5.27 -8.40 10.01
C LEU A 113 -6.00 -9.77 9.94
N ASP A 114 -7.16 -9.87 10.58
CA ASP A 114 -8.03 -11.04 10.51
C ASP A 114 -8.63 -11.24 9.11
N ALA A 115 -9.07 -10.15 8.46
CA ALA A 115 -9.62 -10.17 7.11
C ALA A 115 -8.60 -10.51 6.02
N ARG A 116 -7.29 -10.45 6.31
CA ARG A 116 -6.17 -10.75 5.41
C ARG A 116 -6.02 -9.86 4.18
N ALA A 117 -6.96 -8.97 3.93
CA ALA A 117 -6.94 -8.07 2.80
C ALA A 117 -7.59 -6.74 3.16
N ILE A 118 -7.04 -5.68 2.59
CA ILE A 118 -7.58 -4.32 2.66
C ILE A 118 -7.52 -3.72 1.26
N ASP A 119 -8.65 -3.23 0.77
CA ASP A 119 -8.68 -2.27 -0.32
C ASP A 119 -8.53 -0.87 0.29
N CYS A 120 -7.37 -0.28 0.08
CA CYS A 120 -6.91 0.95 0.70
C CYS A 120 -7.13 2.12 -0.28
N PRO A 121 -8.16 2.95 -0.10
CA PRO A 121 -8.45 4.05 -1.03
C PRO A 121 -7.46 5.21 -0.87
N GLY A 122 -7.15 5.87 -1.98
CA GLY A 122 -6.36 7.09 -2.07
C GLY A 122 -7.13 8.25 -2.72
N GLY A 123 -6.46 9.39 -2.86
CA GLY A 123 -6.98 10.55 -3.60
C GLY A 123 -7.15 10.25 -5.10
N GLY A 124 -7.94 11.07 -5.80
CA GLY A 124 -8.09 10.99 -7.27
C GLY A 124 -8.74 9.71 -7.80
N GLY A 125 -9.37 8.90 -6.93
CA GLY A 125 -9.89 7.57 -7.30
C GLY A 125 -8.85 6.45 -7.25
N GLY A 126 -7.64 6.74 -6.78
CA GLY A 126 -6.59 5.75 -6.58
C GLY A 126 -6.96 4.74 -5.49
N ARG A 127 -6.41 3.52 -5.59
CA ARG A 127 -6.58 2.46 -4.60
C ARG A 127 -5.37 1.52 -4.62
N LEU A 128 -4.98 1.00 -3.48
CA LEU A 128 -4.07 -0.15 -3.36
C LEU A 128 -4.78 -1.35 -2.73
N ARG A 129 -4.51 -2.56 -3.19
CA ARG A 129 -4.91 -3.80 -2.49
C ARG A 129 -3.73 -4.35 -1.70
N ILE A 130 -3.91 -4.45 -0.39
CA ILE A 130 -2.88 -4.92 0.55
C ILE A 130 -3.33 -6.24 1.16
N HIS A 131 -2.48 -7.26 1.13
CA HIS A 131 -2.72 -8.51 1.84
C HIS A 131 -1.81 -8.65 3.07
N PHE A 132 -2.29 -9.39 4.05
CA PHE A 132 -1.57 -9.70 5.29
C PHE A 132 -1.49 -11.21 5.49
N SER A 133 -0.28 -11.76 5.45
CA SER A 133 -0.02 -13.15 5.82
C SER A 133 0.64 -13.21 7.20
N PRO A 134 0.22 -14.13 8.09
CA PRO A 134 0.79 -14.28 9.42
C PRO A 134 2.05 -15.16 9.42
#